data_AF-A0A0N4XWB9-F1
#
_entry.id   AF-A0A0N4XWB9-F1
#
_cell.length_a   1.000
_cell.length_b   1.000
_cell.length_c   1.000
_cell.angle_alpha   90.00
_cell.angle_beta   90.00
_cell.angle_gamma   90.00
#
_symmetry.space_group_name_H-M   'P 1'
#
loop_
_entity.id
_entity.type
_entity.pdbx_description
1 polymer ?
#
loop_
_entity_poly.entity_id
_entity_poly.type
_entity_poly.pdbx_seq_one_letter_code
_entity_poly.pdbx_strand_id
1 'polypeptide(L)'
;MTTNKAKSEKHGAKDGEALMKYVTGNVHVGIMKPPKFDLTFKYPVIVDVYGGPNSCRVRRSTPNPNVIHFCSNLGAIVVWIDGRGANNRGIWSY
;
A
#
# COMPACT_ATOMS: atom_id res chain seq x y z
N MET A 1 -34.50 12.44 9.44
CA MET A 1 -34.47 11.02 9.06
C MET A 1 -33.26 10.86 8.14
N THR A 2 -32.17 10.16 8.44
CA THR A 2 -31.96 8.96 9.28
C THR A 2 -30.57 9.03 9.92
N THR A 3 -30.51 8.70 11.21
CA THR A 3 -29.32 8.58 12.07
C THR A 3 -28.42 7.40 11.71
N ASN A 4 -27.12 7.48 12.02
CA ASN A 4 -26.49 6.44 12.83
C ASN A 4 -25.30 6.96 13.65
N LYS A 5 -25.47 6.89 14.98
CA LYS A 5 -24.44 7.02 16.01
C LYS A 5 -23.57 5.76 15.98
N ALA A 6 -22.26 5.91 16.10
CA ALA A 6 -21.42 4.88 16.72
C ALA A 6 -20.97 5.40 18.08
N LYS A 7 -21.69 4.99 19.12
CA LYS A 7 -21.26 5.06 20.51
C LYS A 7 -20.32 3.87 20.73
N SER A 8 -19.18 4.07 21.39
CA SER A 8 -18.45 2.98 22.01
C SER A 8 -18.00 3.43 23.39
N GLU A 9 -18.44 2.66 24.37
CA GLU A 9 -18.35 2.88 25.81
C GLU A 9 -16.99 2.44 26.36
N LYS A 10 -16.52 3.11 27.42
CA LYS A 10 -15.33 2.69 28.17
C LYS A 10 -15.65 1.43 28.96
N HIS A 11 -14.89 0.36 28.76
CA HIS A 11 -14.79 -0.77 29.71
C HIS A 11 -13.31 -1.13 29.91
N GLY A 12 -12.92 -1.31 31.17
CA GLY A 12 -11.54 -1.54 31.59
C GLY A 12 -10.91 -2.76 30.93
N ALA A 13 -9.68 -2.61 30.45
CA ALA A 13 -8.89 -3.72 29.95
C ALA A 13 -8.42 -4.56 31.14
N LYS A 14 -8.99 -5.76 31.28
CA LYS A 14 -8.37 -6.84 32.03
C LYS A 14 -7.30 -7.47 31.13
N ASP A 15 -6.09 -7.49 31.65
CA ASP A 15 -5.08 -8.54 31.56
C ASP A 15 -5.10 -9.36 30.25
N GLY A 16 -4.18 -9.04 29.32
CA GLY A 16 -3.54 -10.09 28.50
C GLY A 16 -3.71 -10.07 26.98
N GLU A 17 -4.59 -9.28 26.37
CA GLU A 17 -4.74 -9.29 24.90
C GLU A 17 -4.54 -7.90 24.30
N ALA A 18 -3.39 -7.70 23.65
CA ALA A 18 -3.11 -6.48 22.89
C ALA A 18 -4.17 -6.32 21.80
N LEU A 19 -5.07 -5.36 21.98
CA LEU A 19 -6.03 -4.94 20.96
C LEU A 19 -5.25 -4.44 19.73
N MET A 20 -5.10 -5.28 18.71
CA MET A 20 -4.64 -4.89 17.38
C MET A 20 -5.66 -3.92 16.79
N LYS A 21 -5.46 -2.62 17.07
CA LYS A 21 -6.30 -1.54 16.56
C LYS A 21 -5.98 -1.35 15.07
N TYR A 22 -6.71 -2.05 14.20
CA TYR A 22 -6.68 -1.77 12.77
C TYR A 22 -7.21 -0.36 12.54
N VAL A 23 -6.34 0.57 12.18
CA VAL A 23 -6.75 1.88 11.68
C VAL A 23 -7.12 1.69 10.21
N THR A 24 -8.41 1.74 9.90
CA THR A 24 -8.91 1.68 8.53
C THR A 24 -8.47 2.96 7.79
N GLY A 25 -7.83 2.81 6.62
CA GLY A 25 -7.40 3.92 5.77
C GLY A 25 -7.16 3.46 4.33
N ASN A 26 -7.37 4.36 3.37
CA ASN A 26 -7.13 4.08 1.96
C ASN A 26 -5.62 4.07 1.67
N VAL A 27 -5.15 3.00 1.02
CA VAL A 27 -3.76 2.80 0.61
C VAL A 27 -3.74 2.70 -0.90
N HIS A 28 -2.84 3.43 -1.58
CA HIS A 28 -2.60 3.21 -3.01
C HIS A 28 -1.53 2.14 -3.18
N VAL A 29 -1.77 1.25 -4.13
CA VAL A 29 -0.87 0.17 -4.51
C VAL A 29 -0.66 0.23 -6.01
N GLY A 30 0.60 0.17 -6.44
CA GLY A 30 0.99 0.01 -7.84
C GLY A 30 1.62 -1.36 -8.04
N ILE A 31 1.32 -2.02 -9.16
CA ILE A 31 1.91 -3.32 -9.51
C ILE A 31 2.42 -3.25 -10.94
N MET A 32 3.69 -3.63 -11.13
CA MET A 32 4.29 -3.86 -12.44
C MET A 32 4.55 -5.35 -12.62
N LYS A 33 4.04 -5.90 -13.71
CA LYS A 33 4.16 -7.32 -14.06
C LYS A 33 5.20 -7.50 -15.15
N PRO A 34 5.94 -8.63 -15.17
CA PRO A 34 6.84 -8.97 -16.25
C PRO A 34 6.15 -8.96 -17.62
N PRO A 35 6.90 -8.70 -18.71
CA PRO A 35 6.42 -8.96 -20.06
C PRO A 35 5.95 -10.41 -20.20
N LYS A 36 4.84 -10.64 -20.89
CA LYS A 36 4.24 -11.98 -21.08
C LYS A 36 3.92 -12.70 -19.75
N PHE A 37 3.43 -11.95 -18.77
CA PHE A 37 2.97 -12.50 -17.49
C PHE A 37 1.96 -13.65 -17.68
N ASP A 38 2.17 -14.76 -16.98
CA ASP A 38 1.35 -15.95 -17.01
C ASP A 38 0.91 -16.30 -15.58
N LEU A 39 -0.40 -16.51 -15.40
CA LEU A 39 -1.04 -16.76 -14.10
C LEU A 39 -0.66 -18.12 -13.48
N THR A 40 -0.08 -19.03 -14.25
CA THR A 40 0.30 -20.38 -13.78
C THR A 40 1.66 -20.41 -13.09
N PHE A 41 2.49 -19.39 -13.29
CA PHE A 41 3.83 -19.30 -12.71
C PHE A 41 3.87 -18.49 -11.41
N LYS A 42 4.80 -18.88 -10.53
CA LYS A 42 5.15 -18.10 -9.33
C LYS A 42 6.34 -17.21 -9.64
N TYR A 43 6.18 -15.91 -9.42
CA TYR A 43 7.22 -14.92 -9.66
C TYR A 43 7.76 -14.40 -8.33
N PRO A 44 9.07 -14.09 -8.25
CA PRO A 44 9.60 -13.35 -7.10
C PRO A 44 8.95 -11.97 -7.05
N VAL A 45 8.64 -11.50 -5.83
CA VAL A 45 8.04 -10.19 -5.61
C VAL A 45 9.06 -9.27 -4.96
N ILE A 46 9.29 -8.11 -5.59
CA ILE A 46 10.08 -7.02 -5.03
C ILE A 46 9.11 -5.94 -4.56
N VAL A 47 9.18 -5.60 -3.27
CA VAL A 47 8.41 -4.49 -2.72
C VAL A 47 9.31 -3.25 -2.65
N ASP A 48 9.11 -2.28 -3.55
CA ASP A 48 9.84 -1.02 -3.58
C ASP A 48 9.12 0.02 -2.69
N VAL A 49 9.51 0.05 -1.42
CA VAL A 49 8.93 0.94 -0.41
C VAL A 49 9.89 2.08 -0.11
N TYR A 50 9.34 3.29 0.04
CA TYR A 50 10.06 4.35 0.75
C TYR A 50 9.48 4.58 2.16
N GLY A 51 8.16 4.77 2.29
CA GLY A 51 7.49 4.77 3.60
C GLY A 51 7.68 6.02 4.48
N GLY A 52 8.45 7.02 4.04
CA GLY A 52 8.58 8.30 4.74
C GLY A 52 7.44 9.30 4.45
N PRO A 53 7.23 10.27 5.36
CA PRO A 53 6.18 11.28 5.20
C PRO A 53 6.41 12.15 3.95
N ASN A 54 5.32 12.64 3.35
CA ASN A 54 5.34 13.55 2.20
C ASN A 54 6.05 13.00 0.94
N SER A 55 6.14 11.68 0.81
CA SER A 55 6.63 11.00 -0.40
C SER A 55 5.52 10.18 -1.07
N CYS A 56 5.62 9.93 -2.38
CA CYS A 56 4.67 9.08 -3.11
C CYS A 56 5.45 8.26 -4.15
N ARG A 57 5.32 6.93 -4.09
CA ARG A 57 5.94 5.98 -5.02
C ARG A 57 4.94 5.47 -6.06
N VAL A 58 3.65 5.45 -5.74
CA VAL A 58 2.58 5.07 -6.67
C VAL A 58 2.25 6.27 -7.56
N ARG A 59 2.98 6.39 -8.68
CA ARG A 59 2.80 7.49 -9.65
C ARG A 59 2.68 6.96 -11.07
N ARG A 60 1.91 7.65 -11.91
CA ARG A 60 1.84 7.41 -13.35
C ARG A 60 3.01 8.10 -14.07
N SER A 61 4.22 7.56 -13.86
CA SER A 61 5.47 8.02 -14.47
C SER A 61 6.36 6.84 -14.81
N THR A 62 7.35 7.03 -15.69
CA THR A 62 8.34 5.99 -16.02
C THR A 62 9.06 5.55 -14.74
N PRO A 63 9.08 4.24 -14.41
CA PRO A 63 9.77 3.73 -13.23
C PRO A 63 11.29 3.89 -13.33
N ASN A 64 11.97 3.74 -12.19
CA ASN A 64 13.44 3.71 -12.16
C ASN A 64 13.98 2.58 -13.07
N PRO A 65 15.08 2.79 -13.83
CA PRO A 65 15.67 1.77 -14.70
C PRO A 65 15.94 0.42 -14.03
N ASN A 66 16.35 0.41 -12.76
CA ASN A 66 16.60 -0.83 -12.01
C ASN A 66 15.31 -1.62 -11.81
N VAL A 67 14.22 -0.94 -11.47
CA VAL A 67 12.90 -1.55 -11.29
C VAL A 67 12.39 -2.13 -12.62
N ILE A 68 12.63 -1.41 -13.72
CA ILE A 68 12.32 -1.91 -15.06
C ILE A 68 13.14 -3.17 -15.34
N HIS A 69 14.46 -3.15 -15.11
CA HIS A 69 15.35 -4.29 -15.34
C HIS A 69 14.94 -5.53 -14.54
N PHE A 70 14.64 -5.39 -13.25
CA PHE A 70 14.19 -6.50 -12.42
C PHE A 70 12.88 -7.11 -12.93
N CYS A 71 11.97 -6.26 -13.38
CA CYS A 71 10.68 -6.73 -13.88
C CYS A 71 10.77 -7.34 -15.28
N SER A 72 11.52 -6.72 -16.19
CA SER A 72 11.59 -7.11 -17.58
C SER A 72 12.54 -8.28 -17.82
N ASN A 73 13.72 -8.25 -17.19
CA ASN A 73 14.79 -9.19 -17.51
C ASN A 73 14.88 -10.34 -16.50
N LEU A 74 14.57 -10.07 -15.23
CA LEU A 74 14.60 -11.10 -14.18
C LEU A 74 13.22 -11.69 -13.86
N GLY A 75 12.16 -11.19 -14.50
CA GLY A 75 10.80 -11.70 -14.33
C GLY A 75 10.23 -11.45 -12.93
N ALA A 76 10.68 -10.43 -12.20
CA ALA A 76 10.11 -10.10 -10.89
C ALA A 76 8.79 -9.30 -11.04
N ILE A 77 7.85 -9.52 -10.13
CA ILE A 77 6.73 -8.60 -9.94
C ILE A 77 7.21 -7.48 -9.02
N VAL A 78 7.03 -6.23 -9.42
CA VAL A 78 7.38 -5.08 -8.58
C VAL A 78 6.11 -4.44 -8.04
N VAL A 79 6.09 -4.25 -6.71
CA VAL A 79 4.95 -3.70 -5.99
C VAL A 79 5.38 -2.43 -5.26
N TRP A 80 4.60 -1.36 -5.42
CA TRP A 80 4.73 -0.13 -4.64
C TRP A 80 3.54 0.00 -3.70
N ILE A 81 3.82 0.36 -2.45
CA ILE A 81 2.80 0.56 -1.42
C ILE A 81 3.08 1.90 -0.76
N ASP A 82 2.17 2.84 -0.93
CA ASP A 82 2.24 4.12 -0.25
C ASP A 82 1.30 4.08 0.97
N GLY A 83 1.86 3.97 2.17
CA GLY A 83 1.10 3.90 3.43
C GLY A 83 0.56 5.24 3.92
N ARG A 84 0.06 5.27 5.16
CA ARG A 84 -0.39 6.51 5.82
C ARG A 84 0.78 7.52 5.92
N GLY A 85 0.52 8.80 5.63
CA GLY A 85 1.54 9.86 5.66
C GLY A 85 2.27 10.09 4.32
N ALA A 86 2.02 9.24 3.32
CA ALA A 86 2.46 9.51 1.94
C ALA A 86 1.83 10.81 1.40
N ASN A 87 2.54 11.46 0.48
CA ASN A 87 2.09 12.67 -0.22
C ASN A 87 0.87 12.36 -1.10
N ASN A 88 0.18 13.42 -1.53
CA ASN A 88 -1.00 13.35 -2.39
C ASN A 88 -2.15 12.52 -1.79
N ARG A 89 -2.34 12.63 -0.46
CA ARG A 89 -3.32 11.88 0.35
C ARG A 89 -4.17 12.78 1.27
N GLY A 90 -4.04 14.09 1.13
CA GLY A 90 -4.74 15.09 1.94
C GLY A 90 -5.96 15.67 1.22
N ILE A 91 -6.70 16.54 1.91
CA ILE A 91 -8.02 17.08 1.47
C ILE A 91 -7.98 17.92 0.18
N TRP A 92 -6.78 18.15 -0.40
CA TRP A 92 -6.55 18.99 -1.57
C TRP A 92 -5.84 18.29 -2.74
N SER A 93 -5.78 16.95 -2.74
CA SER A 93 -5.22 16.22 -3.89
C SER A 93 -6.20 16.24 -5.06
N TYR A 94 -5.83 16.96 -6.13
CA TYR A 94 -6.41 16.85 -7.47
C TYR A 94 -5.74 15.75 -8.29
#